data_AF-A0A933VPP7-F1
#
_entry.id   AF-A0A933VPP7-F1
#
_cell.length_a   1.000
_cell.length_b   1.000
_cell.length_c   1.000
_cell.angle_alpha   90.00
_cell.angle_beta   90.00
_cell.angle_gamma   90.00
#
_symmetry.space_group_name_H-M   'P 1'
#
loop_
_entity.id
_entity.type
_entity.pdbx_description
1 polymer ?
#
loop_
_entity_poly.entity_id
_entity_poly.type
_entity_poly.pdbx_seq_one_letter_code
_entity_poly.pdbx_strand_id
1 'polypeptide(L)'
;MNEHTQQQIADSLETTPELLHFMPELLADIWELGGSPGIVVNMLRPFKLPARKAKVLDLGCGKGAVAVTLAKELGFRVFGVDLLTQVIGAVWLLQRAESGGAHRSHKEAS
;
A
#
# COMPACT_ATOMS: atom_id res chain seq x y z
N MET A 1 6.73 -0.29 -18.27
CA MET A 1 5.66 -1.28 -17.99
C MET A 1 5.28 -1.89 -19.32
N ASN A 2 5.12 -3.22 -19.42
CA ASN A 2 4.74 -3.83 -20.70
C ASN A 2 3.23 -3.64 -20.97
N GLU A 3 2.80 -3.85 -22.22
CA GLU A 3 1.41 -3.63 -22.66
C GLU A 3 0.42 -4.49 -21.87
N HIS A 4 0.77 -5.75 -21.59
CA HIS A 4 -0.07 -6.65 -20.79
C HIS A 4 -0.32 -6.11 -19.38
N THR A 5 0.71 -5.62 -18.70
CA THR A 5 0.57 -5.02 -17.37
C THR A 5 -0.24 -3.73 -17.43
N GLN A 6 -0.08 -2.91 -18.48
CA GLN A 6 -0.93 -1.72 -18.66
C GLN A 6 -2.40 -2.10 -18.81
N GLN A 7 -2.72 -3.12 -19.60
CA GLN A 7 -4.10 -3.58 -19.75
C GLN A 7 -4.69 -4.06 -18.42
N GLN A 8 -3.95 -4.86 -17.66
CA GLN A 8 -4.41 -5.34 -16.35
C GLN A 8 -4.70 -4.20 -15.37
N ILE A 9 -3.86 -3.14 -15.38
CA ILE A 9 -4.07 -1.97 -14.55
C ILE A 9 -5.30 -1.18 -15.02
N ALA A 10 -5.45 -1.01 -16.34
CA ALA A 10 -6.60 -0.32 -16.91
C ALA A 10 -7.92 -1.03 -16.56
N ASP A 11 -7.97 -2.35 -16.70
CA ASP A 11 -9.14 -3.16 -16.35
C ASP A 11 -9.48 -3.03 -14.85
N SER A 12 -8.47 -3.06 -13.98
CA SER A 12 -8.66 -2.91 -12.52
C SER A 12 -9.16 -1.52 -12.11
N LEU A 13 -8.86 -0.50 -12.90
CA LEU A 13 -9.32 0.87 -12.70
C LEU A 13 -10.59 1.19 -13.49
N GLU A 14 -11.17 0.19 -14.18
CA GLU A 14 -12.32 0.37 -15.07
C GLU A 14 -12.11 1.49 -16.10
N THR A 15 -10.91 1.54 -16.66
CA THR A 15 -10.48 2.55 -17.63
C THR A 15 -9.80 1.93 -18.84
N THR A 16 -9.25 2.75 -19.75
CA THR A 16 -8.49 2.27 -20.91
C THR A 16 -6.99 2.56 -20.75
N PRO A 17 -6.10 1.78 -21.39
CA PRO A 17 -4.65 2.00 -21.31
C PRO A 17 -4.21 3.42 -21.68
N GLU A 18 -4.92 4.06 -22.61
CA GLU A 18 -4.64 5.43 -23.06
C GLU A 18 -4.86 6.46 -21.95
N LEU A 19 -5.80 6.20 -21.03
CA LEU A 19 -6.11 7.12 -19.93
C LEU A 19 -5.19 6.93 -18.71
N LEU A 20 -4.39 5.86 -18.67
CA LEU A 20 -3.53 5.55 -17.53
C LEU A 20 -2.52 6.67 -17.20
N HIS A 21 -2.07 7.43 -18.21
CA HIS A 21 -1.12 8.51 -17.98
C HIS A 21 -1.72 9.72 -17.25
N PHE A 22 -3.04 9.88 -17.27
CA PHE A 22 -3.75 10.93 -16.51
C PHE A 22 -4.13 10.49 -15.09
N MET A 23 -4.04 9.19 -14.78
CA MET A 23 -4.45 8.66 -13.47
C MET A 23 -3.73 9.30 -12.28
N PRO A 24 -2.41 9.60 -12.33
CA PRO A 24 -1.74 10.26 -11.20
C PRO A 24 -2.38 11.59 -10.82
N GLU A 25 -2.78 12.39 -11.82
CA GLU A 25 -3.37 13.71 -11.63
C GLU A 25 -4.83 13.59 -11.18
N LEU A 26 -5.62 12.73 -11.82
CA LEU A 26 -7.02 12.51 -11.47
C LEU A 26 -7.19 11.96 -10.06
N LEU A 27 -6.26 11.11 -9.64
CA LEU A 27 -6.34 10.47 -8.33
C LEU A 27 -5.62 11.27 -7.25
N ALA A 28 -4.94 12.39 -7.55
CA ALA A 28 -4.03 13.10 -6.64
C ALA A 28 -4.67 13.45 -5.28
N ASP A 29 -5.91 13.92 -5.28
CA ASP A 29 -6.64 14.36 -4.07
C ASP A 29 -7.42 13.23 -3.38
N ILE A 30 -7.48 12.05 -3.97
CA ILE A 30 -8.17 10.89 -3.41
C ILE A 30 -7.23 10.16 -2.46
N TRP A 31 -7.58 10.10 -1.18
CA TRP A 31 -6.81 9.33 -0.19
C TRP A 31 -7.19 7.85 -0.18
N GLU A 32 -8.49 7.55 -0.19
CA GLU A 32 -9.01 6.19 -0.14
C GLU A 32 -9.41 5.73 -1.54
N LEU A 33 -8.62 4.84 -2.15
CA LEU A 33 -8.99 4.17 -3.39
C LEU A 33 -9.69 2.85 -3.05
N GLY A 34 -11.02 2.85 -3.10
CA GLY A 34 -11.87 1.67 -2.96
C GLY A 34 -12.00 1.11 -1.52
N GLY A 35 -10.90 0.86 -0.82
CA GLY A 35 -10.90 0.26 0.52
C GLY A 35 -11.16 1.28 1.63
N SER A 36 -12.18 1.04 2.46
CA SER A 36 -12.44 1.86 3.67
C SER A 36 -11.57 1.40 4.85
N PRO A 37 -10.61 2.21 5.32
CA PRO A 37 -9.71 1.81 6.40
C PRO A 37 -10.45 1.52 7.71
N GLY A 38 -11.48 2.31 8.02
CA GLY A 38 -12.29 2.13 9.23
C GLY A 38 -13.03 0.80 9.27
N ILE A 39 -13.57 0.34 8.13
CA ILE A 39 -14.21 -0.97 8.03
C ILE A 39 -13.19 -2.08 8.30
N VAL A 40 -12.02 -2.02 7.67
CA VAL A 40 -10.97 -3.05 7.83
C VAL A 40 -10.49 -3.10 9.28
N VAL A 41 -10.25 -1.95 9.92
CA VAL A 41 -9.89 -1.89 11.34
C VAL A 41 -10.94 -2.54 12.22
N ASN A 42 -12.22 -2.17 12.02
CA ASN A 42 -13.32 -2.69 12.83
C ASN A 42 -13.51 -4.20 12.63
N MET A 43 -13.24 -4.72 11.43
CA MET A 43 -13.26 -6.15 11.16
C MET A 43 -12.13 -6.89 11.89
N LEU A 44 -10.94 -6.30 11.99
CA LEU A 44 -9.77 -6.95 12.58
C LEU A 44 -9.68 -6.81 14.11
N ARG A 45 -10.28 -5.76 14.68
CA ARG A 45 -10.24 -5.46 16.12
C ARG A 45 -10.71 -6.63 17.03
N PRO A 46 -11.78 -7.37 16.71
CA PRO A 46 -12.25 -8.49 17.54
C PRO A 46 -11.25 -9.63 17.71
N PHE A 47 -10.33 -9.82 16.75
CA PHE A 47 -9.33 -10.88 16.80
C PHE A 47 -8.20 -10.61 17.78
N LYS A 48 -8.09 -9.38 18.33
CA LYS A 48 -7.09 -9.00 19.34
C LYS A 48 -5.66 -9.43 18.97
N LEU A 49 -5.32 -9.31 17.69
CA LEU A 49 -4.00 -9.70 17.19
C LEU A 49 -2.90 -8.86 17.88
N PRO A 50 -1.74 -9.47 18.17
CA PRO A 50 -0.70 -8.78 18.94
C PRO A 50 -0.06 -7.65 18.11
N ALA A 51 -0.17 -6.43 18.62
CA ALA A 51 0.51 -5.26 18.08
C ALA A 51 2.03 -5.53 17.92
N ARG A 52 2.63 -4.96 16.87
CA ARG A 52 4.03 -5.10 16.45
C ARG A 52 4.47 -6.52 16.04
N LYS A 53 3.72 -7.56 16.38
CA LYS A 53 3.97 -8.94 15.96
C LYS A 53 3.18 -9.30 14.70
N ALA A 54 1.91 -8.90 14.65
CA ALA A 54 1.06 -9.08 13.48
C ALA A 54 1.70 -8.44 12.24
N LYS A 55 1.79 -9.23 11.17
CA LYS A 55 2.30 -8.82 9.86
C LYS A 55 1.14 -8.86 8.87
N VAL A 56 1.00 -7.81 8.08
CA VAL A 56 -0.05 -7.67 7.07
C VAL A 56 0.63 -7.45 5.72
N LEU A 57 0.14 -8.15 4.71
CA LEU A 57 0.44 -7.90 3.30
C LEU A 57 -0.80 -7.27 2.67
N ASP A 58 -0.66 -6.07 2.13
CA ASP A 58 -1.72 -5.31 1.48
C ASP A 58 -1.46 -5.28 -0.03
N LEU A 59 -2.31 -5.94 -0.82
CA LEU A 59 -2.14 -6.12 -2.27
C LEU A 59 -3.11 -5.21 -3.01
N GLY A 60 -2.61 -4.42 -3.95
CA GLY A 60 -3.38 -3.30 -4.50
C GLY A 60 -3.57 -2.22 -3.45
N CYS A 61 -2.50 -1.92 -2.68
CA CYS A 61 -2.61 -1.05 -1.50
C CYS A 61 -2.93 0.41 -1.84
N GLY A 62 -2.93 0.78 -3.12
CA GLY A 62 -3.12 2.14 -3.58
C GLY A 62 -2.13 3.09 -2.88
N LYS A 63 -2.65 4.23 -2.40
CA LYS A 63 -1.85 5.17 -1.60
C LYS A 63 -1.57 4.71 -0.17
N GLY A 64 -1.97 3.51 0.19
CA GLY A 64 -1.71 2.90 1.49
C GLY A 64 -2.68 3.34 2.59
N ALA A 65 -3.87 3.87 2.27
CA ALA A 65 -4.83 4.34 3.27
C ALA A 65 -5.17 3.26 4.33
N VAL A 66 -5.41 2.02 3.88
CA VAL A 66 -5.65 0.87 4.76
C VAL A 66 -4.38 0.52 5.53
N ALA A 67 -3.25 0.33 4.84
CA ALA A 67 -1.98 0.00 5.46
C ALA A 67 -1.55 0.98 6.56
N VAL A 68 -1.63 2.29 6.29
CA VAL A 68 -1.30 3.36 7.25
C VAL A 68 -2.23 3.30 8.46
N THR A 69 -3.53 3.12 8.23
CA THR A 69 -4.52 3.07 9.32
C THR A 69 -4.31 1.85 10.20
N LEU A 70 -4.05 0.67 9.62
CA LEU A 70 -3.75 -0.55 10.37
C LEU A 70 -2.48 -0.42 11.21
N ALA A 71 -1.44 0.22 10.65
CA ALA A 71 -0.21 0.44 11.37
C ALA A 71 -0.39 1.45 12.52
N LYS A 72 -1.15 2.53 12.31
CA LYS A 72 -1.43 3.57 13.33
C LYS A 72 -2.38 3.09 14.42
N GLU A 73 -3.49 2.45 14.08
CA GLU A 73 -4.56 2.13 15.02
C GLU A 73 -4.38 0.79 15.72
N LEU A 74 -3.83 -0.21 15.03
CA LEU A 74 -3.66 -1.56 15.57
C LEU A 74 -2.19 -1.90 15.86
N GLY A 75 -1.26 -1.00 15.49
CA GLY A 75 0.18 -1.21 15.69
C GLY A 75 0.75 -2.35 14.84
N PHE A 76 0.09 -2.72 13.75
CA PHE A 76 0.52 -3.81 12.88
C PHE A 76 1.72 -3.42 12.02
N ARG A 77 2.51 -4.42 11.58
CA ARG A 77 3.54 -4.21 10.55
C ARG A 77 2.93 -4.51 9.20
N VAL A 78 2.76 -3.50 8.37
CA VAL A 78 2.11 -3.66 7.07
C VAL A 78 3.12 -3.50 5.95
N PHE A 79 3.04 -4.35 4.94
CA PHE A 79 3.79 -4.24 3.70
C PHE A 79 2.78 -4.10 2.56
N GLY A 80 2.82 -2.97 1.85
CA GLY A 80 1.93 -2.68 0.73
C GLY A 80 2.62 -2.92 -0.61
N VAL A 81 1.89 -3.50 -1.56
CA VAL A 81 2.33 -3.69 -2.95
C VAL A 81 1.24 -3.19 -3.88
N ASP A 82 1.60 -2.35 -4.84
CA ASP A 82 0.69 -1.88 -5.88
C ASP A 82 1.41 -1.77 -7.23
N LEU A 83 0.67 -1.94 -8.32
CA LEU A 83 1.17 -1.83 -9.69
C LEU A 83 1.12 -0.38 -10.20
N LEU A 84 0.31 0.50 -9.60
CA LEU A 84 0.17 1.93 -9.89
C LEU A 84 1.31 2.79 -9.31
N THR A 85 2.54 2.34 -9.53
CA THR A 85 3.76 3.02 -9.07
C THR A 85 3.90 4.49 -9.51
N GLN A 86 3.14 4.93 -10.52
CA GLN A 86 3.12 6.33 -10.98
C GLN A 86 2.15 7.23 -10.23
N VAL A 87 1.11 6.67 -9.60
CA VAL A 87 0.16 7.40 -8.75
C VAL A 87 0.72 7.53 -7.32
N ILE A 88 1.60 6.59 -6.95
CA ILE A 88 2.07 6.35 -5.60
C ILE A 88 3.60 6.38 -5.66
N GLY A 89 4.22 7.53 -5.35
CA GLY A 89 5.66 7.59 -5.12
C GLY A 89 6.04 6.46 -4.16
N ALA A 90 6.83 5.50 -4.63
CA ALA A 90 6.96 4.14 -4.08
C ALA A 90 6.70 4.04 -2.56
N VAL A 91 5.52 3.55 -2.16
CA VAL A 91 5.20 3.40 -0.74
C VAL A 91 5.94 2.19 -0.19
N TRP A 92 7.02 2.48 0.56
CA TRP A 92 7.73 1.52 1.40
C TRP A 92 7.42 1.80 2.87
N LEU A 93 6.26 1.38 3.36
CA LEU A 93 5.87 1.62 4.77
C LEU A 93 6.44 0.55 5.71
N LEU A 94 7.77 0.57 5.89
CA LEU A 94 8.45 -0.15 6.97
C LEU A 94 8.32 0.64 8.28
N GLN A 95 7.21 0.48 9.00
CA GLN A 95 7.17 0.92 10.40
C GLN A 95 7.98 -0.09 11.25
N ARG A 96 9.30 0.11 11.28
CA ARG A 96 10.17 -0.49 12.30
C ARG A 96 9.79 0.14 13.63
N ALA A 97 9.08 -0.62 14.47
CA ALA A 97 9.08 -0.34 15.89
C ALA A 97 10.53 -0.50 16.37
N GLU A 98 11.23 0.60 16.61
CA GLU A 98 12.54 0.56 17.21
C GLU A 98 12.45 -0.15 18.57
N SER A 99 13.02 -1.34 18.63
CA SER A 99 13.62 -1.90 19.83
C SER A 99 14.91 -2.61 19.41
N GLY A 100 16.01 -1.84 19.31
CA GLY A 100 17.40 -2.33 19.25
C GLY A 100 17.81 -3.26 18.09
N GLY A 101 18.66 -2.77 17.19
CA GLY A 101 19.52 -3.65 16.37
C GLY A 101 19.65 -3.29 14.89
N ALA A 102 20.80 -2.70 14.55
CA ALA A 102 21.52 -2.72 13.28
C ALA A 102 20.79 -2.37 11.97
N HIS A 103 21.09 -1.15 11.52
CA HIS A 103 21.03 -0.65 10.15
C HIS A 103 21.81 -1.58 9.18
N ARG A 104 21.18 -2.04 8.10
CA ARG A 104 21.89 -2.37 6.84
C ARG A 104 21.03 -1.98 5.65
N SER A 105 21.37 -0.84 5.07
CA SER A 105 21.12 -0.45 3.70
C SER A 105 22.01 -1.31 2.79
N HIS A 106 21.42 -2.20 1.99
CA HIS A 106 22.13 -2.75 0.84
C HIS A 106 22.15 -1.67 -0.24
N LYS A 107 23.29 -0.97 -0.32
CA LYS A 107 23.72 -0.33 -1.56
C LYS A 107 23.88 -1.42 -2.62
N GLU A 108 23.45 -1.11 -3.83
CA GLU A 108 23.79 -1.80 -5.06
C GLU A 108 25.30 -2.11 -5.10
N ALA A 109 25.62 -3.33 -5.49
CA ALA A 109 26.96 -3.74 -5.87
C ALA A 109 26.86 -4.64 -7.10
N SER A 110 27.53 -4.17 -8.15
CA SER A 110 27.90 -4.80 -9.42
C SER A 110 26.86 -4.84 -10.54
#